data_AF-T0YA40-F1
#
_entry.id   AF-T0YA40-F1
#
_cell.length_a   1.000
_cell.length_b   1.000
_cell.length_c   1.000
_cell.angle_alpha   90.00
_cell.angle_beta   90.00
_cell.angle_gamma   90.00
#
_symmetry.space_group_name_H-M   'P 1'
#
loop_
_entity.id
_entity.type
_entity.pdbx_description
1 polymer ?
#
loop_
_entity_poly.entity_id
_entity_poly.type
_entity_poly.pdbx_seq_one_letter_code
_entity_poly.pdbx_strand_id
1 'polypeptide(L)' 'MTDPARRTDKTVHLRIDPNDESTTLEDVLSKITELQRKHPDREVFFDGDEYAICSRPKRTKAPTP' A
#
# COMPACT_ATOMS: atom_id res chain seq x y z
N MET A 1 -3.77 6.56 19.02
CA MET A 1 -4.30 7.67 18.21
C MET A 1 -3.63 7.62 16.85
N THR A 2 -4.34 7.24 15.80
CA THR A 2 -3.79 7.14 14.43
C THR A 2 -3.69 8.56 13.86
N ASP A 3 -2.47 8.99 13.53
CA ASP A 3 -2.17 10.31 12.98
C ASP A 3 -3.03 10.58 11.71
N PRO A 4 -3.92 11.58 11.70
CA PRO A 4 -4.80 11.88 10.56
C PRO A 4 -4.02 12.35 9.32
N ALA A 5 -2.78 12.86 9.47
CA ALA A 5 -1.94 13.25 8.34
C ALA A 5 -1.46 12.05 7.51
N ARG A 6 -1.56 10.81 8.02
CA ARG A 6 -1.24 9.60 7.24
C ARG A 6 -2.25 9.27 6.15
N ARG A 7 -3.49 9.79 6.20
CA ARG A 7 -4.52 9.49 5.20
C ARG A 7 -4.42 10.37 3.95
N THR A 8 -3.90 11.59 4.05
CA THR A 8 -3.93 12.57 2.95
C THR A 8 -2.98 12.23 1.79
N ASP A 9 -1.88 11.52 2.05
CA ASP A 9 -0.91 11.14 1.02
C ASP A 9 -1.07 9.69 0.53
N LYS A 10 -2.12 9.00 0.99
CA LYS A 10 -2.41 7.63 0.59
C LYS A 10 -3.00 7.61 -0.81
N THR A 11 -2.40 6.81 -1.69
CA THR A 11 -2.92 6.54 -3.03
C THR A 11 -3.41 5.09 -3.08
N VAL A 12 -4.66 4.88 -3.47
CA VAL A 12 -5.23 3.57 -3.74
C VAL A 12 -4.85 3.16 -5.16
N HIS A 13 -4.22 1.99 -5.32
CA HIS A 13 -3.82 1.45 -6.62
C HIS A 13 -4.79 0.40 -7.14
N LEU A 14 -5.28 -0.45 -6.23
CA LEU A 14 -6.18 -1.55 -6.56
C LEU A 14 -7.12 -1.79 -5.38
N ARG A 15 -8.43 -1.83 -5.65
CA ARG A 15 -9.41 -2.37 -4.69
C ARG A 15 -9.62 -3.84 -5.01
N ILE A 16 -9.73 -4.64 -3.97
CA ILE A 16 -10.03 -6.07 -4.07
C ILE A 16 -11.49 -6.24 -3.63
N ASP A 17 -12.20 -7.22 -4.18
CA ASP A 17 -13.51 -7.61 -3.65
C ASP A 17 -13.29 -8.59 -2.48
N PRO A 18 -13.75 -8.29 -1.25
CA PRO A 18 -13.62 -9.20 -0.12
C PRO A 18 -14.40 -10.51 -0.27
N ASN A 19 -15.36 -10.56 -1.20
CA ASN A 19 -16.15 -11.77 -1.47
C ASN A 19 -15.62 -12.55 -2.68
N ASP A 20 -14.55 -12.09 -3.33
CA ASP A 20 -13.93 -12.82 -4.42
C ASP A 20 -12.99 -13.91 -3.88
N GLU A 21 -13.49 -15.15 -3.87
CA GLU A 21 -12.73 -16.33 -3.44
C GLU A 21 -11.61 -16.72 -4.43
N SER A 22 -11.58 -16.14 -5.63
CA SER A 22 -10.54 -16.42 -6.63
C SER A 22 -9.26 -15.61 -6.39
N THR A 23 -9.36 -14.46 -5.70
CA THR A 23 -8.18 -13.68 -5.35
C THR A 23 -7.41 -14.35 -4.23
N THR A 24 -6.16 -14.71 -4.49
CA THR A 24 -5.29 -15.35 -3.50
C THR A 24 -4.36 -14.36 -2.79
N LEU A 25 -3.80 -14.75 -1.65
CA LEU A 25 -2.75 -13.99 -0.99
C LEU A 25 -1.51 -13.79 -1.89
N GLU A 26 -1.18 -14.79 -2.73
CA GLU A 26 -0.06 -14.71 -3.66
C GLU A 26 -0.29 -13.63 -4.73
N ASP A 27 -1.52 -13.48 -5.23
CA ASP A 27 -1.89 -12.43 -6.18
C ASP A 27 -1.69 -11.04 -5.56
N VAL A 28 -2.13 -10.86 -4.32
CA VAL A 28 -1.97 -9.60 -3.57
C VAL A 28 -0.49 -9.27 -3.39
N LEU A 29 0.33 -10.23 -2.94
CA LEU A 29 1.77 -10.03 -2.74
C LEU A 29 2.51 -9.75 -4.05
N SER A 30 2.12 -10.43 -5.13
CA SER A 30 2.67 -10.21 -6.48
C SER A 30 2.37 -8.79 -6.97
N LYS A 31 1.13 -8.32 -6.77
CA LYS A 31 0.74 -6.94 -7.11
C LYS A 31 1.45 -5.89 -6.27
N ILE A 32 1.63 -6.14 -4.97
CA ILE A 32 2.44 -5.27 -4.12
C ILE A 32 3.87 -5.17 -4.66
N THR A 33 4.51 -6.29 -4.99
CA THR A 33 5.88 -6.32 -5.51
C THR A 33 5.99 -5.58 -6.84
N GLU A 34 5.02 -5.75 -7.74
CA GLU A 34 4.94 -5.01 -9.01
C GLU A 34 4.88 -3.49 -8.77
N LEU A 35 4.01 -3.06 -7.86
CA LEU A 35 3.83 -1.64 -7.53
C LEU A 35 5.05 -1.05 -6.83
N GLN A 36 5.74 -1.80 -5.98
CA GLN A 36 6.99 -1.35 -5.35
C GLN A 36 8.09 -1.08 -6.39
N ARG A 37 8.18 -1.90 -7.44
CA ARG A 37 9.13 -1.69 -8.54
C ARG A 37 8.77 -0.45 -9.37
N LYS A 38 7.48 -0.19 -9.60
CA LYS A 38 7.00 0.99 -10.33
C LYS A 38 7.12 2.29 -9.54
N HIS A 39 7.09 2.21 -8.21
CA HIS A 39 7.09 3.36 -7.30
C HIS A 39 8.19 3.23 -6.23
N PRO A 40 9.48 3.33 -6.61
CA PRO A 40 10.60 3.09 -5.70
C PRO A 40 10.70 4.10 -4.56
N ASP A 41 10.07 5.26 -4.68
CA ASP A 41 9.96 6.33 -3.68
C ASP A 41 8.80 6.13 -2.69
N ARG A 42 7.98 5.09 -2.90
CA ARG A 42 6.76 4.85 -2.12
C ARG A 42 6.83 3.55 -1.32
N GLU A 43 6.18 3.54 -0.18
CA GLU A 43 5.87 2.34 0.60
C GLU A 43 4.51 1.83 0.11
N VAL A 44 4.48 0.61 -0.44
CA VAL A 44 3.26 -0.07 -0.92
C VAL A 44 2.84 -1.12 0.10
N PHE A 45 1.55 -1.14 0.45
CA PHE A 45 0.99 -2.00 1.49
C PHE A 45 -0.47 -2.36 1.18
N PHE A 46 -0.96 -3.44 1.76
CA PHE A 46 -2.40 -3.76 1.77
C PHE A 46 -3.09 -3.08 2.96
N ASP A 47 -4.18 -2.37 2.70
CA ASP A 47 -5.04 -1.72 3.69
C ASP A 47 -6.25 -2.62 3.94
N GLY A 48 -6.30 -3.26 5.12
CA GLY A 48 -7.34 -4.21 5.48
C GLY A 48 -8.71 -3.57 5.73
N ASP A 49 -8.76 -2.28 6.07
CA ASP A 49 -10.03 -1.58 6.30
C ASP A 49 -10.69 -1.20 4.96
N GLU A 50 -9.89 -0.80 3.97
CA GLU A 50 -10.38 -0.44 2.62
C GLU A 50 -10.37 -1.61 1.64
N TYR A 51 -9.83 -2.76 2.06
CA TYR A 51 -9.62 -3.94 1.24
C TYR A 51 -8.92 -3.61 -0.09
N ALA A 52 -7.80 -2.87 0.01
CA ALA A 52 -7.14 -2.28 -1.14
C ALA A 52 -5.61 -2.28 -1.02
N ILE A 53 -4.91 -2.44 -2.14
CA ILE A 53 -3.48 -2.19 -2.22
C ILE A 53 -3.27 -0.68 -2.37
N CYS A 54 -2.59 -0.11 -1.39
CA CYS A 54 -2.33 1.31 -1.26
C CYS A 54 -0.83 1.60 -1.31
N SER A 55 -0.49 2.87 -1.48
CA SER A 55 0.87 3.35 -1.25
C SER A 55 0.90 4.72 -0.62
N ARG A 56 2.00 5.04 0.07
CA ARG A 56 2.30 6.38 0.58
C ARG A 56 3.76 6.74 0.32
N PRO A 57 4.14 8.03 0.29
CA PRO A 57 5.55 8.42 0.20
C PRO A 57 6.38 7.74 1.29
N LYS A 58 7.58 7.26 0.96
CA LYS A 58 8.53 6.80 1.98
C LYS A 58 8.85 7.97 2.89
N ARG A 59 8.84 7.75 4.21
CA ARG A 59 9.46 8.69 5.14
C ARG A 59 10.94 8.76 4.76
N THR A 60 11.40 9.92 4.31
CA THR A 60 12.83 10.20 4.28
C THR A 60 13.32 10.00 5.71
N LYS A 61 14.18 9.01 5.94
CA LYS A 61 14.96 9.02 7.17
C LYS A 61 15.72 10.34 7.11
N ALA A 62 15.45 11.26 8.04
CA ALA A 62 16.38 12.35 8.27
C ALA A 62 17.78 11.71 8.39
N PRO A 63 18.80 12.23 7.72
CA PRO A 63 20.15 11.69 7.88
C PRO A 63 20.43 11.70 9.38
N THR A 64 20.64 10.51 9.95
CA THR A 64 21.09 10.38 11.33
C THR A 64 22.45 11.08 11.40
N PRO A 65 22.64 12.04 12.33
CA PRO A 65 23.93 12.73 12.47
C PRO A 65 25.07 11.76 12.80
#